data_AF-A0A7Y7TPK6-F1
#
_entry.id   AF-A0A7Y7TPK6-F1
#
_cell.length_a   1.000
_cell.length_b   1.000
_cell.length_c   1.000
_cell.angle_alpha   90.00
_cell.angle_beta   90.00
_cell.angle_gamma   90.00
#
_symmetry.space_group_name_H-M   'P 1'
#
loop_
_entity.id
_entity.type
_entity.pdbx_description
1 polymer ?
#
loop_
_entity_poly.entity_id
_entity_poly.type
_entity_poly.pdbx_seq_one_letter_code
_entity_poly.pdbx_strand_id
1 'polypeptide(L)'
;MYIPIGYKFILGIVLVVAAVAFSPAMVVALGYSQEMTTVLAYIVALTTGLILGWLLTKGLSRNIGRITESVEAISGGDLSRDLDIRSKIFPDETVGIANSINIMAENLRNLVSQIRSASGHVSESAHTLSSTTLEVNATTEEIARALEQISHGAEIQAEMSGRGSTLIHELAVSVELVAKRAKESAQSARDTTATAQQGTDLAKQTMDLMKEFLDTVEYTGQQFAELNGKLQQVGKIADIIVEIARQTNMLALNASIEAVRAGEYGKGFTVVAEEVRKLADGTSRSASEIIDLVGLIKEDSIKVRDTFASSSRQVNEGKKKINSTAAVFQSIVQTVMETERKANSIADLSSMQSDGAQKMVKAIDEIAKVAEDNAAATEQVSAATEEQSAAMQEMAAASREMAALATELLKAAEQFKLPEDQPQEDE
;
A
#
# COMPACT_ATOMS: atom_id res chain seq x y z
N MET A 1 -30.56 -88.33 30.87
CA MET A 1 -29.84 -88.97 31.98
C MET A 1 -28.43 -89.31 31.50
N TYR A 2 -27.41 -88.68 32.07
CA TYR A 2 -26.01 -88.98 31.77
C TYR A 2 -25.65 -90.33 32.40
N ILE A 3 -25.09 -91.25 31.62
CA ILE A 3 -24.61 -92.54 32.12
C ILE A 3 -23.13 -92.60 31.84
N PRO A 4 -22.27 -92.52 32.87
CA PRO A 4 -20.83 -92.62 32.69
C PRO A 4 -20.48 -93.93 31.97
N ILE A 5 -19.49 -93.90 31.07
CA ILE A 5 -19.00 -95.05 30.30
C ILE A 5 -18.71 -96.21 31.25
N GLY A 6 -18.13 -95.92 32.43
CA GLY A 6 -17.91 -96.91 33.48
C GLY A 6 -19.18 -97.65 33.90
N TYR A 7 -20.31 -96.96 34.06
CA TYR A 7 -21.60 -97.60 34.36
C TYR A 7 -22.18 -98.36 33.16
N LYS A 8 -21.90 -97.97 31.92
CA LYS A 8 -22.27 -98.77 30.73
C LYS A 8 -21.49 -100.07 30.67
N PHE A 9 -20.20 -100.04 31.01
CA PHE A 9 -19.38 -101.24 31.18
C PHE A 9 -19.88 -102.11 32.33
N ILE A 10 -20.20 -101.53 33.49
CA ILE A 10 -20.77 -102.26 34.63
C ILE A 10 -22.13 -102.88 34.26
N LEU A 11 -23.02 -102.14 33.58
CA LEU A 11 -24.30 -102.67 33.10
C LEU A 11 -24.11 -103.82 32.10
N GLY A 12 -23.13 -103.69 31.20
CA GLY A 12 -22.71 -104.77 30.30
C GLY A 12 -22.22 -106.00 31.06
N ILE A 13 -21.36 -105.82 32.07
CA ILE A 13 -20.87 -106.90 32.93
C ILE A 13 -22.03 -107.54 33.71
N VAL A 14 -22.95 -106.75 34.27
CA VAL A 14 -24.13 -107.24 35.00
C VAL A 14 -25.06 -108.04 34.07
N LEU A 15 -25.25 -107.60 32.81
CA LEU A 15 -26.00 -108.36 31.80
C LEU A 15 -25.32 -109.68 31.44
N VAL A 16 -23.98 -109.70 31.34
CA VAL A 16 -23.21 -110.92 31.12
C VAL A 16 -23.32 -111.85 32.33
N VAL A 17 -23.17 -111.35 33.55
CA VAL A 17 -23.32 -112.12 34.79
C VAL A 17 -24.74 -112.66 34.93
N ALA A 18 -25.76 -111.87 34.57
CA ALA A 18 -27.15 -112.33 34.52
C ALA A 18 -27.35 -113.43 33.46
N ALA A 19 -26.78 -113.28 32.26
CA ALA A 19 -26.80 -114.32 31.25
C ALA A 19 -26.11 -115.62 31.73
N VAL A 20 -24.99 -115.51 32.46
CA VAL A 20 -24.30 -116.65 33.11
C VAL A 20 -25.18 -117.29 34.18
N ALA A 21 -25.82 -116.49 35.04
CA ALA A 21 -26.61 -116.98 36.17
C ALA A 21 -27.94 -117.62 35.76
N PHE A 22 -28.60 -117.10 34.71
CA PHE A 22 -29.91 -117.58 34.26
C PHE A 22 -29.84 -118.59 33.10
N SER A 23 -28.70 -118.70 32.40
CA SER A 23 -28.54 -119.69 31.32
C SER A 23 -28.69 -121.15 31.76
N PRO A 24 -28.22 -121.62 32.93
CA PRO A 24 -28.43 -123.01 33.36
C PRO A 24 -29.92 -123.34 33.53
N ALA A 25 -30.70 -122.41 34.11
CA ALA A 25 -32.14 -122.57 34.28
C ALA A 25 -32.88 -122.65 32.92
N MET A 26 -32.44 -121.85 31.95
CA MET A 26 -33.03 -121.84 30.60
C MET A 26 -32.67 -123.10 29.79
N VAL A 27 -31.44 -123.62 29.92
CA VAL A 27 -30.99 -124.82 29.20
C VAL A 27 -31.56 -126.11 29.83
N VAL A 28 -31.79 -126.14 31.15
CA VAL A 28 -32.50 -127.25 31.82
C VAL A 28 -33.95 -127.35 31.36
N ALA A 29 -34.63 -126.22 31.14
CA ALA A 29 -36.00 -126.19 30.61
C ALA A 29 -36.12 -126.75 29.17
N LEU A 30 -35.00 -126.87 28.45
CA LEU A 30 -34.91 -127.43 27.09
C LEU A 30 -34.59 -128.95 27.07
N GLY A 31 -34.43 -129.61 28.22
CA GLY A 31 -34.35 -131.08 28.32
C GLY A 31 -32.96 -131.71 28.11
N TYR A 32 -31.87 -130.92 28.17
CA TYR A 32 -30.49 -131.42 28.02
C TYR A 32 -29.92 -132.03 29.32
N SER A 33 -28.94 -132.94 29.20
CA SER A 33 -28.29 -133.61 30.34
C SER A 33 -27.46 -132.65 31.23
N GLN A 34 -27.22 -133.03 32.49
CA GLN A 34 -26.54 -132.18 33.49
C GLN A 34 -25.10 -131.79 33.08
N GLU A 35 -24.39 -132.64 32.33
CA GLU A 35 -23.07 -132.28 31.77
C GLU A 35 -23.18 -131.31 30.57
N MET A 36 -24.21 -131.45 29.72
CA MET A 36 -24.42 -130.61 28.54
C MET A 36 -24.92 -129.20 28.89
N THR A 37 -25.71 -129.07 29.97
CA THR A 37 -26.25 -127.79 30.45
C THR A 37 -25.16 -126.83 30.92
N THR A 38 -24.14 -127.33 31.63
CA THR A 38 -23.02 -126.50 32.09
C THR A 38 -22.19 -125.98 30.91
N VAL A 39 -21.90 -126.82 29.92
CA VAL A 39 -21.16 -126.44 28.71
C VAL A 39 -21.92 -125.39 27.88
N LEU A 40 -23.22 -125.58 27.65
CA LEU A 40 -24.05 -124.62 26.91
C LEU A 40 -24.21 -123.28 27.64
N ALA A 41 -24.33 -123.28 28.98
CA ALA A 41 -24.38 -122.06 29.78
C ALA A 41 -23.11 -121.22 29.64
N TYR A 42 -21.93 -121.85 29.67
CA TYR A 42 -20.65 -121.16 29.43
C TYR A 42 -20.56 -120.59 28.01
N ILE A 43 -21.07 -121.29 26.99
CA ILE A 43 -21.10 -120.80 25.61
C ILE A 43 -22.02 -119.58 25.47
N VAL A 44 -23.22 -119.61 26.05
CA VAL A 44 -24.18 -118.49 26.02
C VAL A 44 -23.60 -117.27 26.75
N ALA A 45 -22.97 -117.47 27.90
CA ALA A 45 -22.27 -116.42 28.62
C ALA A 45 -21.15 -115.78 27.80
N LEU A 46 -20.31 -116.61 27.18
CA LEU A 46 -19.14 -116.15 26.42
C LEU A 46 -19.56 -115.43 25.13
N THR A 47 -20.56 -115.94 24.42
CA THR A 47 -21.12 -115.28 23.23
C THR A 47 -21.81 -113.96 23.57
N THR A 48 -22.61 -113.92 24.64
CA THR A 48 -23.26 -112.67 25.10
C THR A 48 -22.22 -111.63 25.52
N GLY A 49 -21.17 -112.04 26.24
CA GLY A 49 -20.05 -111.17 26.63
C GLY A 49 -19.27 -110.64 25.44
N LEU A 50 -18.97 -111.48 24.44
CA LEU A 50 -18.32 -111.05 23.20
C LEU A 50 -19.18 -110.07 22.40
N ILE A 51 -20.49 -110.33 22.27
CA ILE A 51 -21.41 -109.45 21.53
C ILE A 51 -21.56 -108.09 22.22
N LEU A 52 -21.81 -108.07 23.54
CA LEU A 52 -21.93 -106.82 24.31
C LEU A 52 -20.60 -106.06 24.35
N GLY A 53 -19.48 -106.76 24.56
CA GLY A 53 -18.15 -106.19 24.52
C GLY A 53 -17.81 -105.58 23.16
N TRP A 54 -18.14 -106.28 22.07
CA TRP A 54 -17.98 -105.77 20.71
C TRP A 54 -18.87 -104.56 20.44
N LEU A 55 -20.15 -104.56 20.84
CA LEU A 55 -21.06 -103.43 20.65
C LEU A 55 -20.60 -102.18 21.42
N LEU A 56 -20.20 -102.32 22.68
CA LEU A 56 -19.68 -101.23 23.50
C LEU A 56 -18.35 -100.69 22.93
N THR A 57 -17.42 -101.59 22.57
CA THR A 57 -16.12 -101.22 21.99
C THR A 57 -16.29 -100.54 20.64
N LYS A 58 -17.17 -101.05 19.77
CA LYS A 58 -17.46 -100.47 18.45
C LYS A 58 -18.10 -99.07 18.58
N GLY A 59 -18.99 -98.88 19.55
CA GLY A 59 -19.58 -97.57 19.84
C GLY A 59 -18.55 -96.57 20.35
N LEU A 60 -17.75 -96.97 21.35
CA LEU A 60 -16.70 -96.12 21.92
C LEU A 60 -15.61 -95.79 20.90
N SER A 61 -15.08 -96.79 20.19
CA SER A 61 -14.04 -96.61 19.17
C SER A 61 -14.50 -95.71 18.03
N ARG A 62 -15.79 -95.78 17.63
CA ARG A 62 -16.37 -94.89 16.63
C ARG A 62 -16.46 -93.44 17.13
N ASN A 63 -16.87 -93.23 18.39
CA ASN A 63 -16.96 -91.89 18.98
C ASN A 63 -15.57 -91.28 19.20
N ILE A 64 -14.61 -92.05 19.70
CA ILE A 64 -13.20 -91.61 19.84
C ILE A 64 -12.60 -91.32 18.48
N GLY A 65 -12.83 -92.15 17.46
CA GLY A 65 -12.35 -91.89 16.10
C GLY A 65 -12.87 -90.56 15.55
N ARG A 66 -14.15 -90.24 15.77
CA ARG A 66 -14.74 -88.94 15.40
C ARG A 66 -14.15 -87.77 16.19
N ILE A 67 -13.91 -87.95 17.49
CA ILE A 67 -13.23 -86.94 18.32
C ILE A 67 -11.83 -86.67 17.76
N THR A 68 -11.06 -87.72 17.48
CA THR A 68 -9.71 -87.60 16.91
C THR A 68 -9.75 -86.90 15.56
N GLU A 69 -10.66 -87.28 14.66
CA GLU A 69 -10.83 -86.65 13.34
C GLU A 69 -11.17 -85.16 13.46
N SER A 70 -12.07 -84.78 14.38
CA SER A 70 -12.40 -83.37 14.61
C SER A 70 -11.25 -82.59 15.23
N VAL A 71 -10.49 -83.15 16.17
CA VAL A 71 -9.31 -82.50 16.75
C VAL A 71 -8.21 -82.33 15.70
N GLU A 72 -8.00 -83.33 14.84
CA GLU A 72 -7.05 -83.27 13.73
C GLU A 72 -7.46 -82.19 12.73
N ALA A 73 -8.74 -82.11 12.37
CA ALA A 73 -9.29 -81.04 11.53
C ALA A 73 -9.07 -79.65 12.15
N ILE A 74 -9.39 -79.46 13.44
CA ILE A 74 -9.15 -78.20 14.16
C ILE A 74 -7.65 -77.86 14.19
N SER A 75 -6.78 -78.85 14.42
CA SER A 75 -5.32 -78.64 14.43
C SER A 75 -4.74 -78.26 13.07
N GLY A 76 -5.40 -78.69 11.98
CA GLY A 76 -5.11 -78.30 10.61
C GLY A 76 -5.76 -76.97 10.19
N GLY A 77 -6.44 -76.28 11.13
CA GLY A 77 -7.10 -75.00 10.87
C GLY A 77 -8.55 -75.11 10.38
N ASP A 78 -9.11 -76.31 10.21
CA ASP A 78 -10.51 -76.45 9.82
C ASP A 78 -11.45 -76.29 11.02
N LEU A 79 -11.95 -75.06 11.21
CA LEU A 79 -12.95 -74.72 12.22
C LEU A 79 -14.37 -74.76 11.65
N SER A 80 -14.59 -75.18 10.40
CA SER A 80 -15.88 -75.03 9.72
C SER A 80 -16.96 -76.02 10.17
N ARG A 81 -16.58 -77.06 10.92
CA ARG A 81 -17.45 -78.19 11.28
C ARG A 81 -17.62 -78.32 12.79
N ASP A 82 -18.84 -78.60 13.21
CA ASP A 82 -19.13 -79.01 14.58
C ASP A 82 -19.04 -80.53 14.74
N LEU A 83 -18.57 -80.97 15.90
CA LEU A 83 -18.53 -82.37 16.27
C LEU A 83 -19.90 -82.81 16.83
N ASP A 84 -20.71 -83.48 16.01
CA ASP A 84 -21.98 -84.09 16.42
C ASP A 84 -21.78 -85.57 16.84
N ILE A 85 -21.73 -85.81 18.15
CA ILE A 85 -21.84 -87.16 18.72
C ILE A 85 -23.29 -87.42 19.13
N ARG A 86 -24.10 -87.84 18.17
CA ARG A 86 -25.48 -88.28 18.39
C ARG A 86 -25.53 -89.54 19.27
N SER A 87 -25.81 -89.38 20.57
CA SER A 87 -26.13 -90.51 21.46
C SER A 87 -27.60 -90.90 21.33
N LYS A 88 -27.88 -92.12 20.85
CA LYS A 88 -29.26 -92.59 20.59
C LYS A 88 -30.02 -93.06 21.83
N ILE A 89 -29.35 -93.33 22.97
CA ILE A 89 -30.00 -93.98 24.12
C ILE A 89 -29.60 -93.35 25.47
N PHE A 90 -28.31 -93.04 25.71
CA PHE A 90 -27.86 -92.28 26.90
C PHE A 90 -26.52 -91.54 26.66
N PRO A 91 -26.42 -90.21 26.87
CA PRO A 91 -25.17 -89.47 26.73
C PRO A 91 -24.13 -89.88 27.78
N ASP A 92 -22.85 -89.83 27.41
CA ASP A 92 -21.70 -90.23 28.23
C ASP A 92 -20.53 -89.23 28.09
N GLU A 93 -19.36 -89.53 28.66
CA GLU A 93 -18.14 -88.71 28.62
C GLU A 93 -17.74 -88.31 27.20
N THR A 94 -18.01 -89.14 26.17
CA THR A 94 -17.68 -88.78 24.78
C THR A 94 -18.50 -87.57 24.30
N VAL A 95 -19.76 -87.45 24.74
CA VAL A 95 -20.61 -86.28 24.48
C VAL A 95 -20.10 -85.05 25.23
N GLY A 96 -19.60 -85.23 26.46
CA GLY A 96 -18.99 -84.15 27.23
C GLY A 96 -17.72 -83.59 26.57
N ILE A 97 -16.82 -84.47 26.13
CA ILE A 97 -15.60 -84.09 25.39
C ILE A 97 -15.95 -83.41 24.08
N ALA A 98 -16.94 -83.93 23.33
CA ALA A 98 -17.41 -83.30 22.10
C ALA A 98 -17.92 -81.88 22.34
N ASN A 99 -18.70 -81.67 23.41
CA ASN A 99 -19.18 -80.34 23.76
C ASN A 99 -18.03 -79.37 24.13
N SER A 100 -17.03 -79.82 24.90
CA SER A 100 -15.85 -79.01 25.21
C SER A 100 -15.02 -78.66 23.96
N ILE A 101 -14.89 -79.60 23.01
CA ILE A 101 -14.23 -79.34 21.72
C ILE A 101 -15.03 -78.33 20.89
N ASN A 102 -16.35 -78.42 20.86
CA ASN A 102 -17.19 -77.44 20.16
C ASN A 102 -17.06 -76.05 20.79
N ILE A 103 -17.05 -75.93 22.12
CA ILE A 103 -16.81 -74.64 22.81
C ILE A 103 -15.42 -74.08 22.45
N MET A 104 -14.39 -74.93 22.41
CA MET A 104 -13.05 -74.53 21.99
C MET A 104 -13.02 -74.05 20.53
N ALA A 105 -13.64 -74.81 19.62
CA ALA A 105 -13.76 -74.45 18.22
C ALA A 105 -14.50 -73.11 18.06
N GLU A 106 -15.57 -72.91 18.81
CA GLU A 106 -16.35 -71.65 18.81
C GLU A 106 -15.53 -70.46 19.31
N ASN A 107 -14.76 -70.62 20.39
CA ASN A 107 -13.85 -69.57 20.87
C ASN A 107 -12.76 -69.24 19.84
N LEU A 108 -12.21 -70.26 19.15
CA LEU A 108 -11.24 -70.07 18.08
C LEU A 108 -11.86 -69.37 16.86
N ARG A 109 -13.09 -69.73 16.47
CA ARG A 109 -13.83 -69.06 15.39
C ARG A 109 -14.01 -67.58 15.70
N ASN A 110 -14.45 -67.26 16.91
CA ASN A 110 -14.64 -65.88 17.35
C ASN A 110 -13.33 -65.10 17.34
N LEU A 111 -12.23 -65.70 17.83
CA LEU A 111 -10.91 -65.08 17.81
C LEU A 111 -10.41 -64.84 16.39
N VAL A 112 -10.51 -65.84 15.50
CA VAL A 112 -10.11 -65.70 14.08
C VAL A 112 -10.96 -64.65 13.38
N SER A 113 -12.27 -64.62 13.61
CA SER A 113 -13.18 -63.62 13.06
C SER A 113 -12.80 -62.20 13.52
N GLN A 114 -12.53 -62.02 14.82
CA GLN A 114 -12.06 -60.74 15.37
C GLN A 114 -10.72 -60.33 14.78
N ILE A 115 -9.76 -61.26 14.61
CA ILE A 115 -8.47 -60.96 13.97
C ILE A 115 -8.67 -60.54 12.51
N ARG A 116 -9.51 -61.24 11.74
CA ARG A 116 -9.79 -60.89 10.33
C ARG A 116 -10.41 -59.50 10.23
N SER A 117 -11.42 -59.20 11.04
CA SER A 117 -12.08 -57.89 11.09
C SER A 117 -11.11 -56.79 11.52
N ALA A 118 -10.37 -56.98 12.61
CA ALA A 118 -9.39 -56.00 13.09
C ALA A 118 -8.28 -55.74 12.06
N SER A 119 -7.77 -56.79 11.42
CA SER A 119 -6.76 -56.66 10.36
C SER A 119 -7.32 -55.90 9.15
N GLY A 120 -8.56 -56.18 8.74
CA GLY A 120 -9.25 -55.42 7.69
C GLY A 120 -9.35 -53.93 8.02
N HIS A 121 -9.80 -53.59 9.23
CA HIS A 121 -9.88 -52.20 9.69
C HIS A 121 -8.52 -51.50 9.77
N VAL A 122 -7.47 -52.19 10.23
CA VAL A 122 -6.10 -51.63 10.27
C VAL A 122 -5.59 -51.39 8.85
N SER A 123 -5.81 -52.32 7.92
CA SER A 123 -5.40 -52.17 6.53
C SER A 123 -6.10 -50.99 5.85
N GLU A 124 -7.41 -50.85 6.05
CA GLU A 124 -8.19 -49.72 5.52
C GLU A 124 -7.70 -48.40 6.11
N SER A 125 -7.56 -48.33 7.44
CA SER A 125 -7.08 -47.13 8.14
C SER A 125 -5.67 -46.73 7.69
N ALA A 126 -4.79 -47.72 7.48
CA ALA A 126 -3.44 -47.49 6.98
C ALA A 126 -3.44 -46.92 5.55
N HIS A 127 -4.31 -47.43 4.67
CA HIS A 127 -4.47 -46.90 3.32
C HIS A 127 -5.01 -45.46 3.34
N THR A 128 -6.03 -45.18 4.15
CA THR A 128 -6.56 -43.82 4.34
C THR A 128 -5.47 -42.89 4.86
N LEU A 129 -4.72 -43.30 5.89
CA LEU A 129 -3.61 -42.52 6.42
C LEU A 129 -2.53 -42.23 5.37
N SER A 130 -2.20 -43.21 4.53
CA SER A 130 -1.27 -43.02 3.41
C SER A 130 -1.80 -41.99 2.41
N SER A 131 -3.08 -42.03 2.06
CA SER A 131 -3.68 -41.05 1.13
C SER A 131 -3.69 -39.63 1.71
N THR A 132 -4.11 -39.46 2.96
CA THR A 132 -4.08 -38.17 3.66
C THR A 132 -2.65 -37.64 3.77
N THR A 133 -1.68 -38.53 4.00
CA THR A 133 -0.27 -38.14 4.08
C THR A 133 0.27 -37.58 2.77
N LEU A 134 -0.11 -38.17 1.63
CA LEU A 134 0.25 -37.67 0.31
C LEU A 134 -0.39 -36.29 0.03
N GLU A 135 -1.65 -36.10 0.42
CA GLU A 135 -2.34 -34.81 0.29
C GLU A 135 -1.68 -33.72 1.14
N VAL A 136 -1.33 -34.01 2.39
CA VAL A 136 -0.63 -33.07 3.26
C VAL A 136 0.78 -32.75 2.72
N ASN A 137 1.48 -33.72 2.13
CA ASN A 137 2.76 -33.44 1.46
C ASN A 137 2.60 -32.48 0.27
N ALA A 138 1.57 -32.67 -0.55
CA ALA A 138 1.31 -31.77 -1.68
C ALA A 138 1.01 -30.33 -1.21
N THR A 139 0.22 -30.17 -0.14
CA THR A 139 -0.04 -28.84 0.44
C THR A 139 1.21 -28.24 1.09
N THR A 140 2.07 -29.05 1.68
CA THR A 140 3.37 -28.63 2.23
C THR A 140 4.29 -28.08 1.12
N GLU A 141 4.32 -28.70 -0.06
CA GLU A 141 5.04 -28.15 -1.23
C GLU A 141 4.47 -26.83 -1.74
N GLU A 142 3.14 -26.66 -1.71
CA GLU A 142 2.50 -25.39 -2.04
C GLU A 142 2.86 -24.28 -1.05
N ILE A 143 2.89 -24.60 0.25
CA ILE A 143 3.34 -23.68 1.30
C ILE A 143 4.80 -23.27 1.06
N ALA A 144 5.68 -24.23 0.78
CA ALA A 144 7.09 -23.94 0.49
C ALA A 144 7.26 -22.98 -0.69
N ARG A 145 6.51 -23.18 -1.78
CA ARG A 145 6.51 -22.25 -2.93
C ARG A 145 5.99 -20.85 -2.55
N ALA A 146 4.93 -20.78 -1.74
CA ALA A 146 4.42 -19.50 -1.27
C ALA A 146 5.43 -18.75 -0.40
N LEU A 147 6.17 -19.46 0.46
CA LEU A 147 7.23 -18.88 1.29
C LEU A 147 8.38 -18.32 0.44
N GLU A 148 8.79 -19.01 -0.62
CA GLU A 148 9.81 -18.49 -1.55
C GLU A 148 9.37 -17.16 -2.19
N GLN A 149 8.10 -17.07 -2.60
CA GLN A 149 7.54 -15.83 -3.13
C GLN A 149 7.48 -14.71 -2.07
N ILE A 150 7.12 -15.03 -0.83
CA ILE A 150 7.10 -14.06 0.27
C ILE A 150 8.51 -13.56 0.58
N SER A 151 9.50 -14.46 0.65
CA SER A 151 10.91 -14.10 0.86
C SER A 151 11.41 -13.16 -0.22
N HIS A 152 11.16 -13.48 -1.49
CA HIS A 152 11.54 -12.63 -2.61
C HIS A 152 10.83 -11.27 -2.57
N GLY A 153 9.54 -11.26 -2.20
CA GLY A 153 8.77 -10.03 -2.00
C GLY A 153 9.33 -9.14 -0.89
N ALA A 154 9.76 -9.74 0.23
CA ALA A 154 10.39 -9.03 1.34
C ALA A 154 11.74 -8.40 0.93
N GLU A 155 12.57 -9.12 0.17
CA GLU A 155 13.83 -8.60 -0.38
C GLU A 155 13.61 -7.40 -1.30
N ILE A 156 12.66 -7.50 -2.23
CA ILE A 156 12.28 -6.38 -3.11
C ILE A 156 11.75 -5.20 -2.29
N GLN A 157 10.94 -5.46 -1.25
CA GLN A 157 10.41 -4.42 -0.37
C GLN A 157 11.51 -3.69 0.39
N ALA A 158 12.54 -4.41 0.86
CA ALA A 158 13.71 -3.81 1.50
C ALA A 158 14.51 -2.93 0.52
N GLU A 159 14.77 -3.41 -0.71
CA GLU A 159 15.45 -2.63 -1.74
C GLU A 159 14.66 -1.35 -2.09
N MET A 160 13.36 -1.48 -2.35
CA MET A 160 12.49 -0.35 -2.67
C MET A 160 12.44 0.67 -1.53
N SER A 161 12.45 0.21 -0.27
CA SER A 161 12.49 1.09 0.90
C SER A 161 13.80 1.87 0.95
N GLY A 162 14.95 1.22 0.73
CA GLY A 162 16.25 1.89 0.66
C GLY A 162 16.33 2.95 -0.45
N ARG A 163 15.81 2.62 -1.64
CA ARG A 163 15.70 3.57 -2.76
C ARG A 163 14.75 4.72 -2.46
N GLY A 164 13.61 4.44 -1.84
CA GLY A 164 12.64 5.44 -1.42
C GLY A 164 13.23 6.42 -0.41
N SER A 165 13.96 5.93 0.59
CA SER A 165 14.65 6.77 1.58
C SER A 165 15.64 7.74 0.92
N THR A 166 16.42 7.23 -0.05
CA THR A 166 17.37 8.05 -0.82
C THR A 166 16.68 9.16 -1.60
N LEU A 167 15.60 8.84 -2.33
CA LEU A 167 14.83 9.84 -3.10
C LEU A 167 14.21 10.91 -2.20
N ILE A 168 13.74 10.54 -1.01
CA ILE A 168 13.17 11.50 -0.05
C ILE A 168 14.26 12.39 0.54
N HIS A 169 15.47 11.86 0.76
CA HIS A 169 16.61 12.66 1.17
C HIS A 169 16.98 13.71 0.11
N GLU A 170 17.07 13.31 -1.16
CA GLU A 170 17.31 14.23 -2.28
C GLU A 170 16.21 15.30 -2.40
N LEU A 171 14.96 14.91 -2.16
CA LEU A 171 13.82 15.83 -2.11
C LEU A 171 13.96 16.83 -0.97
N ALA A 172 14.34 16.40 0.24
CA ALA A 172 14.55 17.28 1.39
C ALA A 172 15.63 18.35 1.10
N VAL A 173 16.76 17.95 0.50
CA VAL A 173 17.83 18.87 0.07
C VAL A 173 17.32 19.86 -0.97
N SER A 174 16.55 19.39 -1.95
CA SER A 174 15.97 20.25 -3.00
C SER A 174 14.99 21.27 -2.43
N VAL A 175 14.16 20.86 -1.47
CA VAL A 175 13.22 21.75 -0.76
C VAL A 175 13.94 22.80 0.08
N GLU A 176 15.03 22.43 0.75
CA GLU A 176 15.86 23.39 1.49
C GLU A 176 16.47 24.45 0.55
N LEU A 177 16.94 24.04 -0.63
CA LEU A 177 17.42 24.96 -1.65
C LEU A 177 16.31 25.91 -2.12
N VAL A 178 15.09 25.42 -2.35
CA VAL A 178 13.94 26.27 -2.71
C VAL A 178 13.65 27.28 -1.60
N ALA A 179 13.65 26.87 -0.33
CA ALA A 179 13.45 27.76 0.80
C ALA A 179 14.51 28.88 0.85
N LYS A 180 15.77 28.54 0.60
CA LYS A 180 16.86 29.51 0.52
C LYS A 180 16.66 30.52 -0.61
N ARG A 181 16.35 30.04 -1.82
CA ARG A 181 16.10 30.91 -2.98
C ARG A 181 14.89 31.82 -2.78
N ALA A 182 13.85 31.32 -2.11
CA ALA A 182 12.69 32.12 -1.75
C ALA A 182 13.06 33.27 -0.79
N LYS A 183 13.90 33.01 0.23
CA LYS A 183 14.42 34.06 1.13
C LYS A 183 15.28 35.09 0.39
N GLU A 184 16.15 34.66 -0.53
CA GLU A 184 16.95 35.56 -1.38
C GLU A 184 16.05 36.47 -2.25
N SER A 185 14.97 35.90 -2.80
CA SER A 185 13.99 36.65 -3.61
C SER A 185 13.19 37.65 -2.77
N ALA A 186 12.80 37.28 -1.55
CA ALA A 186 12.16 38.20 -0.59
C ALA A 186 13.09 39.36 -0.19
N GLN A 187 14.39 39.10 -0.04
CA GLN A 187 15.36 40.18 0.21
C GLN A 187 15.50 41.11 -0.99
N SER A 188 15.64 40.55 -2.20
CA SER A 188 15.73 41.34 -3.44
C SER A 188 14.49 42.22 -3.67
N ALA A 189 13.31 41.69 -3.31
CA ALA A 189 12.06 42.45 -3.32
C ALA A 189 12.10 43.62 -2.33
N ARG A 190 12.55 43.41 -1.08
CA ARG A 190 12.71 44.51 -0.11
C ARG A 190 13.65 45.61 -0.60
N ASP A 191 14.78 45.24 -1.18
CA ASP A 191 15.75 46.21 -1.71
C ASP A 191 15.17 47.00 -2.90
N THR A 192 14.40 46.33 -3.76
CA THR A 192 13.70 46.95 -4.89
C THR A 192 12.60 47.90 -4.42
N THR A 193 11.85 47.53 -3.37
CA THR A 193 10.85 48.41 -2.74
C THR A 193 11.49 49.69 -2.21
N ALA A 194 12.64 49.58 -1.51
CA ALA A 194 13.37 50.74 -1.03
C ALA A 194 13.82 51.67 -2.16
N THR A 195 14.34 51.09 -3.25
CA THR A 195 14.79 51.84 -4.44
C THR A 195 13.62 52.52 -5.15
N ALA A 196 12.49 51.83 -5.31
CA ALA A 196 11.29 52.39 -5.93
C ALA A 196 10.69 53.53 -5.08
N GLN A 197 10.72 53.40 -3.75
CA GLN A 197 10.28 54.46 -2.83
C GLN A 197 11.17 55.71 -2.96
N GLN A 198 12.50 55.54 -3.04
CA GLN A 198 13.41 56.65 -3.34
C GLN A 198 13.09 57.29 -4.69
N GLY A 199 12.74 56.50 -5.71
CA GLY A 199 12.28 57.00 -7.01
C GLY A 199 11.01 57.86 -6.91
N THR A 200 10.03 57.43 -6.11
CA THR A 200 8.81 58.22 -5.81
C THR A 200 9.15 59.55 -5.15
N ASP A 201 10.06 59.54 -4.17
CA ASP A 201 10.48 60.75 -3.44
C ASP A 201 11.20 61.74 -4.36
N LEU A 202 12.12 61.26 -5.22
CA LEU A 202 12.80 62.07 -6.22
C LEU A 202 11.82 62.67 -7.24
N ALA A 203 10.83 61.89 -7.70
CA ALA A 203 9.80 62.39 -8.60
C ALA A 203 8.99 63.51 -7.93
N LYS A 204 8.63 63.37 -6.65
CA LYS A 204 7.94 64.40 -5.86
C LYS A 204 8.76 65.68 -5.73
N GLN A 205 10.04 65.57 -5.35
CA GLN A 205 10.95 66.72 -5.29
C GLN A 205 11.07 67.43 -6.65
N THR A 206 11.11 66.68 -7.75
CA THR A 206 11.17 67.24 -9.10
C THR A 206 9.86 67.97 -9.47
N MET A 207 8.69 67.48 -9.02
CA MET A 207 7.44 68.21 -9.19
C MET A 207 7.43 69.56 -8.46
N ASP A 208 7.98 69.60 -7.26
CA ASP A 208 8.09 70.84 -6.47
C ASP A 208 9.02 71.85 -7.15
N LEU A 209 10.18 71.40 -7.65
CA LEU A 209 11.09 72.24 -8.44
C LEU A 209 10.44 72.77 -9.73
N MET A 210 9.65 71.95 -10.43
CA MET A 210 8.91 72.38 -11.62
C MET A 210 7.82 73.41 -11.31
N LYS A 211 7.24 73.36 -10.11
CA LYS A 211 6.28 74.37 -9.66
C LYS A 211 6.98 75.71 -9.40
N GLU A 212 8.09 75.70 -8.66
CA GLU A 212 8.89 76.90 -8.38
C GLU A 212 9.41 77.54 -9.68
N PHE A 213 9.82 76.72 -10.65
CA PHE A 213 10.22 77.20 -11.97
C PHE A 213 9.07 77.87 -12.72
N LEU A 214 7.87 77.29 -12.69
CA LEU A 214 6.68 77.87 -13.33
C LEU A 214 6.33 79.24 -12.71
N ASP A 215 6.37 79.33 -11.38
CA ASP A 215 6.12 80.58 -10.63
C ASP A 215 7.15 81.65 -11.03
N THR A 216 8.42 81.27 -11.21
CA THR A 216 9.49 82.17 -11.67
C THR A 216 9.27 82.65 -13.12
N VAL A 217 8.84 81.76 -14.02
CA VAL A 217 8.51 82.10 -15.41
C VAL A 217 7.32 83.06 -15.47
N GLU A 218 6.28 82.82 -14.66
CA GLU A 218 5.11 83.69 -14.60
C GLU A 218 5.45 85.07 -14.06
N TYR A 219 6.22 85.14 -12.97
CA TYR A 219 6.71 86.39 -12.41
C TYR A 219 7.56 87.20 -13.41
N THR A 220 8.47 86.52 -14.12
CA THR A 220 9.30 87.18 -15.15
C THR A 220 8.47 87.67 -16.33
N GLY A 221 7.45 86.90 -16.73
CA GLY A 221 6.47 87.31 -17.74
C GLY A 221 5.73 88.59 -17.36
N GLN A 222 5.35 88.75 -16.09
CA GLN A 222 4.72 89.97 -15.58
C GLN A 222 5.66 91.19 -15.66
N GLN A 223 6.94 91.03 -15.28
CA GLN A 223 7.92 92.12 -15.39
C GLN A 223 8.10 92.59 -16.84
N PHE A 224 8.12 91.68 -17.81
CA PHE A 224 8.20 92.05 -19.23
C PHE A 224 6.93 92.75 -19.73
N ALA A 225 5.75 92.38 -19.23
CA ALA A 225 4.51 93.08 -19.54
C ALA A 225 4.55 94.54 -19.04
N GLU A 226 5.05 94.77 -17.82
CA GLU A 226 5.26 96.12 -17.30
C GLU A 226 6.29 96.91 -18.10
N LEU A 227 7.42 96.29 -18.47
CA LEU A 227 8.44 96.92 -19.31
C LEU A 227 7.86 97.37 -20.66
N ASN A 228 7.06 96.51 -21.31
CA ASN A 228 6.40 96.86 -22.57
C ASN A 228 5.42 98.03 -22.40
N GLY A 229 4.72 98.11 -21.27
CA GLY A 229 3.88 99.27 -20.91
C GLY A 229 4.69 100.57 -20.78
N LYS A 230 5.85 100.52 -20.11
CA LYS A 230 6.77 101.67 -19.97
C LYS A 230 7.36 102.08 -21.33
N LEU A 231 7.76 101.14 -22.18
CA LEU A 231 8.29 101.41 -23.52
C LEU A 231 7.26 102.09 -24.42
N GLN A 232 5.98 101.72 -24.34
CA GLN A 232 4.91 102.44 -25.05
C GLN A 232 4.78 103.91 -24.60
N GLN A 233 4.96 104.18 -23.31
CA GLN A 233 4.97 105.56 -22.80
C GLN A 233 6.18 106.33 -23.32
N VAL A 234 7.37 105.73 -23.32
CA VAL A 234 8.60 106.34 -23.86
C VAL A 234 8.44 106.66 -25.34
N GLY A 235 7.89 105.74 -26.14
CA GLY A 235 7.61 105.97 -27.56
C GLY A 235 6.69 107.18 -27.78
N LYS A 236 5.58 107.27 -27.04
CA LYS A 236 4.67 108.43 -27.10
C LYS A 236 5.34 109.74 -26.74
N ILE A 237 6.22 109.73 -25.73
CA ILE A 237 6.98 110.93 -25.33
C ILE A 237 7.95 111.32 -26.46
N ALA A 238 8.64 110.36 -27.07
CA ALA A 238 9.54 110.62 -28.18
C ALA A 238 8.81 111.19 -29.41
N ASP A 239 7.62 110.67 -29.74
CA ASP A 239 6.75 111.24 -30.80
C ASP A 239 6.40 112.71 -30.53
N ILE A 240 6.04 113.04 -29.28
CA ILE A 240 5.75 114.43 -28.87
C ILE A 240 7.01 115.31 -29.01
N ILE A 241 8.19 114.79 -28.65
CA ILE A 241 9.45 115.53 -28.80
C ILE A 241 9.75 115.80 -30.28
N VAL A 242 9.53 114.84 -31.18
CA VAL A 242 9.65 115.05 -32.63
C VAL A 242 8.67 116.14 -33.09
N GLU A 243 7.43 116.12 -32.60
CA GLU A 243 6.43 117.15 -32.92
C GLU A 243 6.85 118.54 -32.44
N ILE A 244 7.31 118.66 -31.19
CA ILE A 244 7.82 119.91 -30.61
C ILE A 244 9.05 120.40 -31.37
N ALA A 245 9.99 119.51 -31.69
CA ALA A 245 11.18 119.82 -32.46
C ALA A 245 10.81 120.33 -33.86
N ARG A 246 9.83 119.71 -34.53
CA ARG A 246 9.30 120.17 -35.82
C ARG A 246 8.64 121.54 -35.70
N GLN A 247 7.82 121.78 -34.67
CA GLN A 247 7.23 123.10 -34.42
C GLN A 247 8.30 124.16 -34.13
N THR A 248 9.32 123.81 -33.35
CA THR A 248 10.45 124.68 -33.00
C THR A 248 11.30 125.00 -34.23
N ASN A 249 11.52 124.03 -35.11
CA ASN A 249 12.19 124.20 -36.40
C ASN A 249 11.41 125.17 -37.31
N MET A 250 10.08 125.04 -37.37
CA MET A 250 9.21 125.95 -38.12
C MET A 250 9.18 127.36 -37.53
N LEU A 251 9.15 127.49 -36.20
CA LEU A 251 9.23 128.79 -35.51
C LEU A 251 10.60 129.46 -35.75
N ALA A 252 11.68 128.70 -35.67
CA ALA A 252 13.04 129.16 -35.95
C ALA A 252 13.22 129.57 -37.42
N LEU A 253 12.63 128.82 -38.35
CA LEU A 253 12.62 129.17 -39.78
C LEU A 253 11.87 130.48 -40.02
N ASN A 254 10.68 130.65 -39.42
CA ASN A 254 9.91 131.89 -39.52
C ASN A 254 10.67 133.08 -38.90
N ALA A 255 11.35 132.88 -37.76
CA ALA A 255 12.19 133.89 -37.13
C ALA A 255 13.42 134.25 -37.98
N SER A 256 14.05 133.26 -38.63
CA SER A 256 15.18 133.46 -39.54
C SER A 256 14.76 134.25 -40.79
N ILE A 257 13.58 133.95 -41.36
CA ILE A 257 12.99 134.68 -42.48
C ILE A 257 12.72 136.15 -42.09
N GLU A 258 12.09 136.40 -40.94
CA GLU A 258 11.75 137.76 -40.51
C GLU A 258 13.01 138.56 -40.11
N ALA A 259 14.04 137.90 -39.57
CA ALA A 259 15.34 138.50 -39.29
C ALA A 259 16.10 138.91 -40.57
N VAL A 260 16.04 138.11 -41.64
CA VAL A 260 16.55 138.47 -42.98
C VAL A 260 15.79 139.67 -43.55
N ARG A 261 14.49 139.76 -43.27
CA ARG A 261 13.60 140.85 -43.69
C ARG A 261 13.91 142.20 -43.01
N ALA A 262 14.45 142.16 -41.78
CA ALA A 262 14.86 143.34 -41.01
C ALA A 262 16.23 143.93 -41.39
N GLY A 263 16.94 143.35 -42.37
CA GLY A 263 18.19 143.91 -42.92
C GLY A 263 19.36 143.94 -41.92
N GLU A 264 20.14 145.03 -41.89
CA GLU A 264 21.35 145.18 -41.05
C GLU A 264 21.08 144.97 -39.53
N TYR A 265 19.88 145.31 -39.05
CA TYR A 265 19.50 145.18 -37.63
C TYR A 265 19.11 143.74 -37.22
N GLY A 266 18.85 142.85 -38.18
CA GLY A 266 18.42 141.47 -37.95
C GLY A 266 19.55 140.43 -37.92
N LYS A 267 20.78 140.80 -38.31
CA LYS A 267 21.92 139.87 -38.46
C LYS A 267 22.21 139.02 -37.22
N GLY A 268 22.16 139.60 -36.02
CA GLY A 268 22.36 138.86 -34.77
C GLY A 268 21.22 137.87 -34.46
N PHE A 269 19.98 138.23 -34.80
CA PHE A 269 18.81 137.38 -34.64
C PHE A 269 18.79 136.22 -35.63
N THR A 270 19.26 136.41 -36.87
CA THR A 270 19.39 135.34 -37.87
C THR A 270 20.34 134.23 -37.38
N VAL A 271 21.47 134.59 -36.75
CA VAL A 271 22.42 133.61 -36.22
C VAL A 271 21.79 132.78 -35.09
N VAL A 272 21.04 133.43 -34.18
CA VAL A 272 20.34 132.72 -33.10
C VAL A 272 19.22 131.84 -33.65
N ALA A 273 18.44 132.33 -34.61
CA ALA A 273 17.36 131.55 -35.25
C ALA A 273 17.91 130.32 -35.98
N GLU A 274 19.04 130.44 -36.68
CA GLU A 274 19.69 129.32 -37.36
C GLU A 274 20.28 128.29 -36.37
N GLU A 275 20.82 128.74 -35.23
CA GLU A 275 21.29 127.84 -34.17
C GLU A 275 20.12 127.09 -33.50
N VAL A 276 18.99 127.76 -33.25
CA VAL A 276 17.75 127.12 -32.75
C VAL A 276 17.20 126.12 -33.78
N ARG A 277 17.26 126.45 -35.08
CA ARG A 277 16.89 125.55 -36.17
C ARG A 277 17.73 124.27 -36.15
N LYS A 278 19.04 124.42 -36.01
CA LYS A 278 20.00 123.30 -35.95
C LYS A 278 19.80 122.45 -34.68
N LEU A 279 19.53 123.08 -33.54
CA LEU A 279 19.17 122.39 -32.28
C LEU A 279 17.84 121.63 -32.41
N ALA A 280 16.84 122.21 -33.09
CA ALA A 280 15.55 121.56 -33.33
C ALA A 280 15.69 120.36 -34.29
N ASP A 281 16.45 120.48 -35.38
CA ASP A 281 16.78 119.36 -36.27
C ASP A 281 17.57 118.25 -35.53
N GLY A 282 18.53 118.63 -34.68
CA GLY A 282 19.27 117.70 -33.82
C GLY A 282 18.37 116.97 -32.82
N THR A 283 17.45 117.70 -32.18
CA THR A 283 16.48 117.15 -31.23
C THR A 283 15.51 116.18 -31.92
N SER A 284 15.01 116.54 -33.10
CA SER A 284 14.15 115.69 -33.92
C SER A 284 14.86 114.38 -34.30
N ARG A 285 16.12 114.46 -34.71
CA ARG A 285 16.93 113.28 -35.06
C ARG A 285 17.15 112.37 -33.85
N SER A 286 17.56 112.92 -32.71
CA SER A 286 17.75 112.13 -31.48
C SER A 286 16.44 111.51 -30.98
N ALA A 287 15.31 112.20 -31.09
CA ALA A 287 14.02 111.64 -30.74
C ALA A 287 13.58 110.52 -31.70
N SER A 288 13.89 110.64 -32.99
CA SER A 288 13.69 109.56 -33.97
C SER A 288 14.55 108.33 -33.65
N GLU A 289 15.80 108.50 -33.24
CA GLU A 289 16.67 107.40 -32.79
C GLU A 289 16.10 106.69 -31.55
N ILE A 290 15.45 107.44 -30.64
CA ILE A 290 14.73 106.84 -29.49
C ILE A 290 13.56 105.99 -29.96
N ILE A 291 12.78 106.46 -30.94
CA ILE A 291 11.64 105.71 -31.50
C ILE A 291 12.13 104.38 -32.11
N ASP A 292 13.22 104.42 -32.88
CA ASP A 292 13.82 103.22 -33.48
C ASP A 292 14.32 102.25 -32.40
N LEU A 293 15.01 102.74 -31.36
CA LEU A 293 15.44 101.92 -30.21
C LEU A 293 14.27 101.31 -29.46
N VAL A 294 13.20 102.06 -29.21
CA VAL A 294 11.97 101.54 -28.59
C VAL A 294 11.33 100.46 -29.47
N GLY A 295 11.36 100.64 -30.79
CA GLY A 295 10.92 99.64 -31.76
C GLY A 295 11.69 98.32 -31.65
N LEU A 296 13.02 98.40 -31.61
CA LEU A 296 13.90 97.23 -31.44
C LEU A 296 13.67 96.52 -30.10
N ILE A 297 13.62 97.27 -28.99
CA ILE A 297 13.39 96.67 -27.65
C ILE A 297 11.99 96.03 -27.56
N LYS A 298 10.99 96.61 -28.25
CA LYS A 298 9.64 96.03 -28.33
C LYS A 298 9.64 94.72 -29.12
N GLU A 299 10.38 94.64 -30.22
CA GLU A 299 10.55 93.40 -30.98
C GLU A 299 11.20 92.30 -30.11
N ASP A 300 12.26 92.64 -29.39
CA ASP A 300 12.93 91.71 -28.48
C ASP A 300 12.02 91.29 -27.31
N SER A 301 11.18 92.21 -26.80
CA SER A 301 10.17 91.89 -25.79
C SER A 301 9.14 90.86 -26.28
N ILE A 302 8.77 90.91 -27.57
CA ILE A 302 7.87 89.92 -28.19
C ILE A 302 8.57 88.55 -28.27
N LYS A 303 9.83 88.50 -28.69
CA LYS A 303 10.62 87.25 -28.75
C LYS A 303 10.75 86.60 -27.37
N VAL A 304 11.00 87.41 -26.33
CA VAL A 304 11.08 86.93 -24.95
C VAL A 304 9.74 86.38 -24.46
N ARG A 305 8.63 87.08 -24.74
CA ARG A 305 7.27 86.59 -24.42
C ARG A 305 6.98 85.23 -25.05
N ASP A 306 7.29 85.07 -26.33
CA ASP A 306 7.04 83.82 -27.05
C ASP A 306 7.91 82.68 -26.48
N THR A 307 9.14 83.00 -26.05
CA THR A 307 10.03 82.07 -25.34
C THR A 307 9.44 81.63 -23.99
N PHE A 308 8.84 82.55 -23.23
CA PHE A 308 8.15 82.19 -21.98
C PHE A 308 6.92 81.32 -22.20
N ALA A 309 6.11 81.62 -23.22
CA ALA A 309 4.95 80.80 -23.57
C ALA A 309 5.37 79.37 -23.93
N SER A 310 6.44 79.21 -24.71
CA SER A 310 7.03 77.91 -25.02
C SER A 310 7.56 77.20 -23.78
N SER A 311 8.31 77.91 -22.92
CA SER A 311 8.88 77.36 -21.68
C SER A 311 7.78 76.87 -20.72
N SER A 312 6.72 77.65 -20.54
CA SER A 312 5.55 77.26 -19.72
C SER A 312 4.86 76.00 -20.25
N ARG A 313 4.73 75.86 -21.58
CA ARG A 313 4.20 74.63 -22.19
C ARG A 313 5.11 73.42 -21.92
N GLN A 314 6.42 73.57 -22.10
CA GLN A 314 7.40 72.49 -21.87
C GLN A 314 7.41 72.04 -20.40
N VAL A 315 7.35 72.97 -19.44
CA VAL A 315 7.28 72.66 -18.01
C VAL A 315 5.99 71.92 -17.66
N ASN A 316 4.85 72.33 -18.21
CA ASN A 316 3.59 71.63 -18.01
C ASN A 316 3.61 70.20 -18.57
N GLU A 317 4.23 69.97 -19.72
CA GLU A 317 4.48 68.62 -20.22
C GLU A 317 5.44 67.83 -19.32
N GLY A 318 6.51 68.47 -18.82
CA GLY A 318 7.44 67.90 -17.84
C GLY A 318 6.72 67.41 -16.58
N LYS A 319 5.83 68.24 -16.01
CA LYS A 319 4.99 67.86 -14.86
C LYS A 319 4.14 66.63 -15.13
N LYS A 320 3.48 66.56 -16.29
CA LYS A 320 2.68 65.37 -16.67
C LYS A 320 3.53 64.11 -16.73
N LYS A 321 4.73 64.20 -17.32
CA LYS A 321 5.67 63.07 -17.41
C LYS A 321 6.15 62.62 -16.04
N ILE A 322 6.57 63.55 -15.17
CA ILE A 322 7.01 63.23 -13.80
C ILE A 322 5.89 62.59 -12.98
N ASN A 323 4.66 63.08 -13.10
CA ASN A 323 3.52 62.49 -12.39
C ASN A 323 3.25 61.04 -12.86
N SER A 324 3.39 60.78 -14.17
CA SER A 324 3.34 59.41 -14.70
C SER A 324 4.47 58.54 -14.16
N THR A 325 5.70 59.06 -14.09
CA THR A 325 6.84 58.36 -13.49
C THR A 325 6.61 58.03 -12.02
N ALA A 326 6.05 58.95 -11.23
CA ALA A 326 5.70 58.70 -9.84
C ALA A 326 4.64 57.58 -9.70
N ALA A 327 3.62 57.57 -10.56
CA ALA A 327 2.61 56.52 -10.59
C ALA A 327 3.21 55.14 -10.95
N VAL A 328 4.19 55.10 -11.87
CA VAL A 328 4.92 53.87 -12.20
C VAL A 328 5.72 53.36 -11.01
N PHE A 329 6.46 54.22 -10.29
CA PHE A 329 7.17 53.80 -9.08
C PHE A 329 6.23 53.27 -8.00
N GLN A 330 5.08 53.90 -7.79
CA GLN A 330 4.06 53.41 -6.86
C GLN A 330 3.56 52.01 -7.23
N SER A 331 3.33 51.76 -8.53
CA SER A 331 2.92 50.44 -9.04
C SER A 331 4.02 49.38 -8.86
N ILE A 332 5.29 49.76 -9.04
CA ILE A 332 6.44 48.90 -8.76
C ILE A 332 6.46 48.52 -7.28
N VAL A 333 6.31 49.47 -6.36
CA VAL A 333 6.25 49.21 -4.92
C VAL A 333 5.17 48.16 -4.60
N GLN A 334 3.95 48.35 -5.11
CA GLN A 334 2.85 47.40 -4.86
C GLN A 334 3.16 45.99 -5.39
N THR A 335 3.66 45.89 -6.62
CA THR A 335 3.98 44.60 -7.27
C THR A 335 5.10 43.86 -6.54
N VAL A 336 6.10 44.61 -6.07
CA VAL A 336 7.27 44.05 -5.39
C VAL A 336 6.93 43.62 -3.96
N MET A 337 6.07 44.37 -3.25
CA MET A 337 5.54 43.93 -1.95
C MET A 337 4.74 42.62 -2.06
N GLU A 338 3.95 42.45 -3.12
CA GLU A 338 3.29 41.16 -3.37
C GLU A 338 4.29 40.04 -3.66
N THR A 339 5.37 40.35 -4.39
CA THR A 339 6.45 39.40 -4.67
C THR A 339 7.15 38.96 -3.39
N GLU A 340 7.46 39.89 -2.49
CA GLU A 340 8.03 39.60 -1.17
C GLU A 340 7.12 38.65 -0.37
N ARG A 341 5.81 38.97 -0.29
CA ARG A 341 4.83 38.14 0.43
C ARG A 341 4.76 36.72 -0.13
N LYS A 342 4.73 36.58 -1.46
CA LYS A 342 4.73 35.27 -2.13
C LYS A 342 6.03 34.50 -1.86
N ALA A 343 7.17 35.17 -1.91
CA ALA A 343 8.46 34.57 -1.63
C ALA A 343 8.57 34.06 -0.17
N ASN A 344 8.11 34.84 0.81
CA ASN A 344 8.03 34.37 2.20
C ASN A 344 7.10 33.15 2.34
N SER A 345 5.93 33.18 1.69
CA SER A 345 5.02 32.03 1.70
C SER A 345 5.63 30.77 1.08
N ILE A 346 6.44 30.89 0.04
CA ILE A 346 7.18 29.74 -0.53
C ILE A 346 8.18 29.21 0.49
N ALA A 347 8.92 30.07 1.20
CA ALA A 347 9.87 29.65 2.22
C ALA A 347 9.19 28.86 3.36
N ASP A 348 8.01 29.32 3.81
CA ASP A 348 7.23 28.64 4.85
C ASP A 348 6.70 27.28 4.37
N LEU A 349 6.14 27.22 3.14
CA LEU A 349 5.69 25.97 2.52
C LEU A 349 6.84 24.97 2.36
N SER A 350 8.02 25.44 1.96
CA SER A 350 9.22 24.60 1.87
C SER A 350 9.65 24.08 3.24
N SER A 351 9.54 24.88 4.31
CA SER A 351 9.82 24.38 5.68
C SER A 351 8.89 23.23 6.07
N MET A 352 7.59 23.35 5.80
CA MET A 352 6.64 22.27 6.06
C MET A 352 6.90 21.02 5.21
N GLN A 353 7.32 21.19 3.95
CA GLN A 353 7.70 20.07 3.09
C GLN A 353 8.95 19.35 3.61
N SER A 354 9.91 20.07 4.19
CA SER A 354 11.10 19.47 4.82
C SER A 354 10.71 18.59 6.02
N ASP A 355 9.84 19.09 6.90
CA ASP A 355 9.28 18.29 8.00
C ASP A 355 8.50 17.08 7.50
N GLY A 356 7.74 17.24 6.40
CA GLY A 356 7.02 16.17 5.72
C GLY A 356 7.97 15.09 5.19
N ALA A 357 9.07 15.49 4.56
CA ALA A 357 10.11 14.58 4.08
C ALA A 357 10.71 13.76 5.23
N GLN A 358 11.00 14.38 6.37
CA GLN A 358 11.53 13.66 7.53
C GLN A 358 10.53 12.64 8.11
N LYS A 359 9.23 12.94 8.09
CA LYS A 359 8.19 11.97 8.49
C LYS A 359 8.10 10.80 7.50
N MET A 360 8.24 11.06 6.21
CA MET A 360 8.23 9.99 5.21
C MET A 360 9.45 9.07 5.34
N VAL A 361 10.64 9.60 5.66
CA VAL A 361 11.82 8.76 5.96
C VAL A 361 11.51 7.77 7.09
N LYS A 362 10.92 8.24 8.19
CA LYS A 362 10.54 7.35 9.31
C LYS A 362 9.53 6.27 8.90
N ALA A 363 8.54 6.62 8.08
CA ALA A 363 7.58 5.65 7.57
C ALA A 363 8.24 4.60 6.66
N ILE A 364 9.24 5.00 5.86
CA ILE A 364 10.02 4.07 5.05
C ILE A 364 10.90 3.16 5.90
N ASP A 365 11.51 3.68 6.97
CA ASP A 365 12.29 2.86 7.91
C ASP A 365 11.39 1.81 8.60
N GLU A 366 10.14 2.15 8.94
CA GLU A 366 9.16 1.18 9.45
C GLU A 366 8.82 0.09 8.41
N ILE A 367 8.67 0.45 7.13
CA ILE A 367 8.42 -0.52 6.05
C ILE A 367 9.63 -1.44 5.86
N ALA A 368 10.84 -0.92 5.93
CA ALA A 368 12.07 -1.71 5.85
C ALA A 368 12.16 -2.71 7.01
N LYS A 369 11.80 -2.28 8.21
CA LYS A 369 11.74 -3.16 9.39
C LYS A 369 10.70 -4.27 9.24
N VAL A 370 9.51 -3.95 8.72
CA VAL A 370 8.49 -4.98 8.45
C VAL A 370 8.98 -5.99 7.39
N ALA A 371 9.73 -5.54 6.39
CA ALA A 371 10.33 -6.45 5.41
C ALA A 371 11.35 -7.41 6.06
N GLU A 372 12.18 -6.92 6.99
CA GLU A 372 13.11 -7.72 7.77
C GLU A 372 12.39 -8.72 8.69
N ASP A 373 11.34 -8.28 9.40
CA ASP A 373 10.51 -9.14 10.25
C ASP A 373 9.81 -10.24 9.41
N ASN A 374 9.34 -9.90 8.21
CA ASN A 374 8.74 -10.87 7.28
C ASN A 374 9.77 -11.90 6.78
N ALA A 375 11.00 -11.48 6.47
CA ALA A 375 12.06 -12.39 6.07
C ALA A 375 12.37 -13.38 7.20
N ALA A 376 12.55 -12.90 8.43
CA ALA A 376 12.79 -13.75 9.59
C ALA A 376 11.63 -14.72 9.87
N ALA A 377 10.38 -14.26 9.78
CA ALA A 377 9.20 -15.11 9.92
C ALA A 377 9.13 -16.16 8.81
N THR A 378 9.48 -15.80 7.58
CA THR A 378 9.50 -16.73 6.43
C THR A 378 10.55 -17.83 6.63
N GLU A 379 11.74 -17.50 7.12
CA GLU A 379 12.77 -18.49 7.48
C GLU A 379 12.27 -19.47 8.54
N GLN A 380 11.61 -18.97 9.59
CA GLN A 380 11.05 -19.82 10.65
C GLN A 380 9.97 -20.78 10.13
N VAL A 381 9.05 -20.28 9.31
CA VAL A 381 7.98 -21.13 8.73
C VAL A 381 8.57 -22.10 7.71
N SER A 382 9.62 -21.72 6.98
CA SER A 382 10.33 -22.63 6.06
C SER A 382 10.94 -23.81 6.82
N ALA A 383 11.62 -23.55 7.94
CA ALA A 383 12.16 -24.62 8.79
C ALA A 383 11.06 -25.55 9.32
N ALA A 384 9.94 -25.01 9.79
CA ALA A 384 8.80 -25.82 10.23
C ALA A 384 8.17 -26.63 9.09
N THR A 385 8.17 -26.09 7.87
CA THR A 385 7.66 -26.77 6.66
C THR A 385 8.57 -27.95 6.27
N GLU A 386 9.89 -27.79 6.40
CA GLU A 386 10.85 -28.88 6.21
C GLU A 386 10.68 -30.00 7.25
N GLU A 387 10.55 -29.64 8.53
CA GLU A 387 10.27 -30.61 9.60
C GLU A 387 8.95 -31.35 9.37
N GLN A 388 7.90 -30.63 8.96
CA GLN A 388 6.61 -31.22 8.63
C GLN A 388 6.74 -32.20 7.46
N SER A 389 7.46 -31.85 6.39
CA SER A 389 7.69 -32.74 5.25
C SER A 389 8.39 -34.04 5.67
N ALA A 390 9.41 -33.94 6.53
CA ALA A 390 10.10 -35.11 7.08
C ALA A 390 9.14 -36.00 7.91
N ALA A 391 8.35 -35.41 8.80
CA ALA A 391 7.37 -36.14 9.59
C ALA A 391 6.32 -36.86 8.72
N MET A 392 5.86 -36.22 7.64
CA MET A 392 4.93 -36.85 6.70
C MET A 392 5.57 -38.02 5.94
N GLN A 393 6.86 -37.95 5.60
CA GLN A 393 7.57 -39.10 5.01
C GLN A 393 7.64 -40.28 5.98
N GLU A 394 7.87 -40.04 7.26
CA GLU A 394 7.83 -41.07 8.31
C GLU A 394 6.43 -41.67 8.47
N MET A 395 5.38 -40.83 8.49
CA MET A 395 3.99 -41.30 8.53
C MET A 395 3.61 -42.16 7.30
N ALA A 396 4.11 -41.81 6.11
CA ALA A 396 3.92 -42.62 4.91
C ALA A 396 4.66 -43.96 4.97
N ALA A 397 5.80 -44.02 5.66
CA ALA A 397 6.50 -45.29 5.89
C ALA A 397 5.76 -46.16 6.91
N ALA A 398 5.35 -45.58 8.04
CA ALA A 398 4.62 -46.27 9.09
C ALA A 398 3.26 -46.81 8.61
N SER A 399 2.52 -46.04 7.79
CA SER A 399 1.24 -46.52 7.23
C SER A 399 1.44 -47.71 6.29
N ARG A 400 2.49 -47.71 5.45
CA ARG A 400 2.84 -48.86 4.62
C ARG A 400 3.20 -50.10 5.44
N GLU A 401 3.93 -49.91 6.54
CA GLU A 401 4.26 -51.00 7.47
C GLU A 401 3.02 -51.57 8.17
N MET A 402 2.11 -50.70 8.63
CA MET A 402 0.83 -51.12 9.23
C MET A 402 -0.03 -51.91 8.24
N ALA A 403 -0.11 -51.47 6.98
CA ALA A 403 -0.85 -52.18 5.94
C ALA A 403 -0.23 -53.57 5.66
N ALA A 404 1.10 -53.66 5.64
CA ALA A 404 1.82 -54.92 5.47
C ALA A 404 1.56 -55.89 6.64
N LEU A 405 1.67 -55.42 7.89
CA LEU A 405 1.38 -56.21 9.09
C LEU A 405 -0.08 -56.68 9.15
N ALA A 406 -1.02 -55.80 8.80
CA ALA A 406 -2.43 -56.16 8.71
C ALA A 406 -2.67 -57.25 7.65
N THR A 407 -2.01 -57.15 6.50
CA THR A 407 -2.07 -58.18 5.45
C THR A 407 -1.47 -59.51 5.93
N GLU A 408 -0.37 -59.48 6.67
CA GLU A 408 0.26 -60.67 7.25
C GLU A 408 -0.64 -61.35 8.30
N LEU A 409 -1.25 -60.57 9.19
CA LEU A 409 -2.22 -61.07 10.18
C LEU A 409 -3.47 -61.66 9.51
N LEU A 410 -3.98 -61.00 8.46
CA LEU A 410 -5.12 -61.51 7.69
C LEU A 410 -4.76 -62.86 7.06
N LYS A 411 -3.59 -62.97 6.42
CA LYS A 411 -3.10 -64.21 5.82
C LYS A 411 -2.88 -65.33 6.84
N ALA A 412 -2.42 -64.99 8.04
CA ALA A 412 -2.29 -65.94 9.14
C ALA A 412 -3.66 -66.44 9.62
N ALA A 413 -4.65 -65.55 9.71
CA ALA A 413 -6.02 -65.88 10.09
C ALA A 413 -6.77 -66.67 9.00
N GLU A 414 -6.48 -66.45 7.72
CA GLU A 414 -7.03 -67.19 6.58
C GLU A 414 -6.60 -68.66 6.52
N GLN A 415 -5.54 -69.05 7.24
CA GLN A 415 -5.19 -70.47 7.43
C GLN A 415 -6.29 -71.23 8.18
N PHE A 416 -7.12 -70.51 8.95
CA PHE A 416 -8.25 -71.09 9.66
C PHE A 416 -9.53 -70.96 8.83
N LYS A 417 -10.10 -72.11 8.45
CA LYS A 417 -11.35 -72.18 7.71
C LYS A 417 -12.52 -71.99 8.66
N LEU A 418 -13.20 -70.86 8.55
CA LEU A 418 -14.46 -70.61 9.26
C LEU A 418 -15.64 -71.31 8.55
N PRO A 419 -16.76 -71.51 9.25
CA PRO A 419 -18.02 -71.87 8.59
C PRO A 419 -18.33 -70.83 7.50
N GLU A 420 -18.72 -71.27 6.30
CA GLU A 420 -19.25 -70.34 5.30
C GLU A 420 -20.50 -69.68 5.91
N ASP A 421 -20.52 -68.36 6.00
CA ASP A 421 -21.76 -67.63 6.20
C ASP A 421 -22.72 -68.06 5.09
N GLN A 422 -23.80 -68.73 5.46
CA GLN A 422 -24.95 -68.79 4.56
C GLN A 422 -25.34 -67.34 4.30
N PRO A 423 -25.48 -66.90 3.05
CA PRO A 423 -25.92 -65.55 2.76
C PRO A 423 -27.22 -65.33 3.54
N GLN A 424 -27.21 -64.33 4.43
CA GLN A 424 -28.45 -63.78 4.95
C GLN A 424 -29.25 -63.36 3.71
N GLU A 425 -30.37 -64.05 3.46
CA GLU A 425 -31.38 -63.54 2.54
C GLU A 425 -31.82 -62.20 3.12
N ASP A 426 -31.37 -61.12 2.46
CA ASP A 426 -31.81 -59.76 2.74
C ASP A 426 -33.35 -59.72 2.65
N GLU A 427 -34.01 -59.32 3.74
CA GLU A 427 -35.43 -58.93 3.78
C GLU A 427 -35.62 -57.47 3.34
#